data_AF-A0A944AG36-F1
#
_entry.id   AF-A0A944AG36-F1
#
_cell.length_a   1.000
_cell.length_b   1.000
_cell.length_c   1.000
_cell.angle_alpha   90.00
_cell.angle_beta   90.00
_cell.angle_gamma   90.00
#
_symmetry.space_group_name_H-M   'P 1'
#
loop_
_entity.id
_entity.type
_entity.pdbx_description
1 polymer ?
#
loop_
_entity_poly.entity_id
_entity_poly.type
_entity_poly.pdbx_seq_one_letter_code
_entity_poly.pdbx_strand_id
1 'polypeptide(L)'
;MNNYHYIVAGLPVLDRDYKFTAGSPETILEEIKAQCSEQDVSLIDFLLSGYEAGNLNCGFYRRALTHPKRFIREWFRFDLNMRNAKVRYLNAQIGRPLGKDVLDINADEDLPAIEVGEFEEEARADAILAGDDLLGRERGLDDLCWEKLDEMTCFDWFDIEAILGFICKLQICARWFRLDEQSGREMFRRLVDEIRGTFKGVNYQG
;
A
#
# COMPACT_ATOMS: atom_id res chain seq x y z
N MET A 1 -7.90 11.91 -22.18
CA MET A 1 -7.36 10.63 -22.69
C MET A 1 -6.24 10.28 -21.72
N ASN A 2 -6.38 9.20 -20.96
CA ASN A 2 -5.51 8.97 -19.81
C ASN A 2 -4.17 8.39 -20.30
N ASN A 3 -3.08 9.07 -19.95
CA ASN A 3 -1.73 8.76 -20.41
C ASN A 3 -1.05 7.72 -19.50
N TYR A 4 -1.78 6.71 -19.03
CA TYR A 4 -1.25 5.70 -18.10
C TYR A 4 0.01 5.02 -18.64
N HIS A 5 0.08 4.76 -19.95
CA HIS A 5 1.30 4.26 -20.57
C HIS A 5 2.51 5.18 -20.35
N TYR A 6 2.36 6.50 -20.53
CA TYR A 6 3.46 7.45 -20.31
C TYR A 6 3.77 7.66 -18.84
N ILE A 7 2.76 7.63 -17.97
CA ILE A 7 2.98 7.73 -16.52
C ILE A 7 3.73 6.51 -16.06
N VAL A 8 3.24 5.31 -16.38
CA VAL A 8 3.82 4.03 -15.95
C VAL A 8 5.21 3.84 -16.57
N ALA A 9 5.40 4.15 -17.86
CA ALA A 9 6.73 4.13 -18.49
C ALA A 9 7.65 5.28 -18.06
N GLY A 10 7.11 6.36 -17.49
CA GLY A 10 7.83 7.51 -16.94
C GLY A 10 8.04 7.42 -15.43
N LEU A 11 7.35 6.50 -14.74
CA LEU A 11 7.59 6.12 -13.35
C LEU A 11 9.08 5.80 -13.25
N PRO A 12 9.74 6.32 -12.22
CA PRO A 12 11.19 6.46 -12.12
C PRO A 12 11.99 5.63 -13.13
N VAL A 13 12.12 6.11 -14.37
CA VAL A 13 13.18 5.68 -15.30
C VAL A 13 14.43 6.41 -14.84
N LEU A 14 14.83 6.04 -13.64
CA LEU A 14 15.92 6.64 -12.92
C LEU A 14 17.18 5.98 -13.43
N ASP A 15 17.83 6.67 -14.35
CA ASP A 15 19.19 6.44 -14.83
C ASP A 15 20.03 5.67 -13.80
N ARG A 16 20.96 4.83 -14.26
CA ARG A 16 21.89 4.11 -13.36
C ARG A 16 22.60 5.03 -12.36
N ASP A 17 22.56 6.34 -12.61
CA ASP A 17 23.08 7.43 -11.78
C ASP A 17 22.05 8.24 -10.98
N TYR A 18 20.79 7.82 -10.82
CA TYR A 18 19.84 8.59 -9.99
C TYR A 18 20.27 8.62 -8.53
N LYS A 19 20.76 9.79 -8.15
CA LYS A 19 21.06 10.15 -6.78
C LYS A 19 19.78 10.72 -6.17
N PHE A 20 19.29 10.06 -5.13
CA PHE A 20 18.14 10.49 -4.32
C PHE A 20 18.28 11.91 -3.74
N THR A 21 19.46 12.52 -3.85
CA THR A 21 19.65 13.96 -3.59
C THR A 21 18.85 14.87 -4.53
N ALA A 22 18.18 14.36 -5.56
CA ALA A 22 17.42 15.16 -6.53
C ALA A 22 15.88 15.06 -6.44
N GLY A 23 15.29 14.15 -5.66
CA GLY A 23 13.83 14.06 -5.50
C GLY A 23 13.41 13.17 -4.35
N SER A 24 12.58 13.69 -3.44
CA SER A 24 12.00 12.92 -2.35
C SER A 24 10.77 12.13 -2.83
N PRO A 25 10.25 11.15 -2.07
CA PRO A 25 9.03 10.42 -2.44
C PRO A 25 7.84 11.34 -2.73
N GLU A 26 7.81 12.51 -2.09
CA GLU A 26 6.81 13.56 -2.31
C GLU A 26 6.92 14.16 -3.71
N THR A 27 8.13 14.42 -4.22
CA THR A 27 8.34 14.94 -5.59
C THR A 27 7.83 13.95 -6.64
N ILE A 28 8.11 12.65 -6.47
CA ILE A 28 7.62 11.60 -7.38
C ILE A 28 6.09 11.58 -7.41
N LEU A 29 5.45 11.74 -6.25
CA LEU A 29 4.00 11.77 -6.14
C LEU A 29 3.40 13.01 -6.85
N GLU A 30 4.01 14.18 -6.72
CA GLU A 30 3.61 15.40 -7.43
C GLU A 30 3.71 15.22 -8.96
N GLU A 31 4.79 14.62 -9.44
CA GLU A 31 5.00 14.33 -10.88
C GLU A 31 3.95 13.35 -11.43
N ILE A 32 3.58 12.32 -10.66
CA ILE A 32 2.51 11.39 -11.03
C ILE A 32 1.18 12.13 -11.11
N LYS A 33 0.83 12.90 -10.07
CA LYS A 33 -0.44 13.64 -10.02
C LYS A 33 -0.57 14.64 -11.17
N ALA A 34 0.52 15.32 -11.54
CA ALA A 34 0.54 16.29 -12.63
C ALA A 34 0.18 15.69 -14.00
N GLN A 35 0.32 14.37 -14.16
CA GLN A 35 0.03 13.64 -15.41
C GLN A 35 -1.32 12.90 -15.36
N CYS A 36 -1.95 12.82 -14.19
CA CYS A 36 -3.22 12.14 -13.97
C CYS A 36 -4.43 13.03 -14.31
N SER A 37 -5.56 12.40 -14.64
CA SER A 37 -6.84 13.11 -14.74
C SER A 37 -7.33 13.56 -13.36
N GLU A 38 -8.24 14.53 -13.29
CA GLU A 38 -8.84 14.97 -12.00
C GLU A 38 -9.49 13.81 -11.23
N GLN A 39 -10.10 12.85 -11.95
CA GLN A 39 -10.70 11.66 -11.36
C GLN A 39 -9.64 10.73 -10.74
N ASP A 40 -8.51 10.55 -11.42
CA ASP A 40 -7.40 9.75 -10.92
C ASP A 40 -6.70 10.44 -9.74
N VAL A 41 -6.55 11.77 -9.78
CA VAL A 41 -6.01 12.56 -8.66
C VAL A 41 -6.92 12.40 -7.43
N SER A 42 -8.24 12.51 -7.59
CA SER A 42 -9.18 12.29 -6.49
C SER A 42 -9.07 10.88 -5.91
N LEU A 43 -8.82 9.87 -6.76
CA LEU A 43 -8.60 8.49 -6.32
C LEU A 43 -7.29 8.33 -5.54
N ILE A 44 -6.21 8.96 -6.03
CA ILE A 44 -4.92 9.01 -5.36
C ILE A 44 -5.04 9.72 -4.00
N ASP A 45 -5.76 10.84 -3.94
CA ASP A 45 -5.98 11.58 -2.69
C ASP A 45 -6.77 10.74 -1.68
N PHE A 46 -7.80 10.01 -2.13
CA PHE A 46 -8.51 9.06 -1.28
C PHE A 46 -7.56 7.99 -0.73
N LEU A 47 -6.73 7.39 -1.59
CA LEU A 47 -5.73 6.39 -1.18
C LEU A 47 -4.77 6.97 -0.12
N LEU A 48 -4.20 8.14 -0.38
CA LEU A 48 -3.24 8.79 0.51
C LEU A 48 -3.86 9.19 1.85
N SER A 49 -5.15 9.54 1.87
CA SER A 49 -5.85 9.83 3.13
C SER A 49 -5.84 8.64 4.10
N GLY A 50 -5.71 7.41 3.60
CA GLY A 50 -5.55 6.20 4.42
C GLY A 50 -4.17 6.02 5.06
N TYR A 51 -3.18 6.84 4.70
CA TYR A 51 -1.87 6.86 5.36
C TYR A 51 -1.78 7.92 6.46
N GLU A 52 -2.80 8.75 6.62
CA GLU A 52 -2.89 9.75 7.67
C GLU A 52 -3.53 9.15 8.93
N ALA A 53 -2.78 9.14 10.04
CA ALA A 53 -3.21 8.50 11.28
C ALA A 53 -4.57 8.99 11.80
N GLY A 54 -4.93 10.26 11.59
CA GLY A 54 -6.21 10.83 12.02
C GLY A 54 -7.43 10.30 11.24
N ASN A 55 -7.22 9.77 10.04
CA ASN A 55 -8.31 9.27 9.19
C ASN A 55 -8.62 7.80 9.44
N LEU A 56 -7.74 7.04 10.09
CA LEU A 56 -7.84 5.59 10.26
C LEU A 56 -8.86 5.18 11.33
N ASN A 57 -10.14 5.36 11.02
CA ASN A 57 -11.28 5.03 11.89
C ASN A 57 -12.35 4.22 11.13
N CYS A 58 -13.36 3.71 11.86
CA CYS A 58 -14.44 2.91 11.24
C CYS A 58 -15.10 3.66 10.08
N GLY A 59 -15.35 4.96 10.20
CA GLY A 59 -15.96 5.76 9.13
C GLY A 59 -15.15 5.77 7.83
N PHE A 60 -13.81 5.85 7.92
CA PHE A 60 -12.94 5.74 6.76
C PHE A 60 -12.99 4.35 6.11
N TYR A 61 -12.80 3.28 6.90
CA TYR A 61 -12.83 1.92 6.34
C TYR A 61 -14.19 1.57 5.76
N ARG A 62 -15.29 2.04 6.36
CA ARG A 62 -16.63 1.88 5.77
C ARG A 62 -16.70 2.52 4.38
N ARG A 63 -16.22 3.76 4.21
CA ARG A 63 -16.17 4.41 2.89
C ARG A 63 -15.26 3.66 1.90
N ALA A 64 -14.09 3.19 2.36
CA ALA A 64 -13.13 2.49 1.53
C ALA A 64 -13.67 1.14 1.03
N LEU A 65 -14.32 0.37 1.92
CA LEU A 65 -14.90 -0.94 1.59
C LEU A 65 -16.12 -0.85 0.69
N THR A 66 -16.83 0.29 0.65
CA THR A 66 -17.93 0.55 -0.28
C THR A 66 -17.51 1.35 -1.51
N HIS A 67 -16.22 1.64 -1.67
CA HIS A 67 -15.73 2.50 -2.74
C HIS A 67 -15.97 1.84 -4.12
N PRO A 68 -16.32 2.58 -5.19
CA PRO A 68 -16.58 1.99 -6.51
C PRO A 68 -15.37 1.30 -7.15
N LYS A 69 -14.14 1.75 -6.83
CA LYS A 69 -12.90 1.17 -7.35
C LYS A 69 -12.49 -0.09 -6.58
N ARG A 70 -12.26 -1.19 -7.31
CA ARG A 70 -11.83 -2.49 -6.77
C ARG A 70 -10.59 -2.36 -5.92
N PHE A 71 -9.53 -1.76 -6.47
CA PHE A 71 -8.26 -1.56 -5.77
C PHE A 71 -8.44 -0.97 -4.36
N ILE A 72 -9.24 0.09 -4.23
CA ILE A 72 -9.47 0.74 -2.93
C ILE A 72 -10.15 -0.20 -1.93
N ARG A 73 -11.19 -0.94 -2.37
CA ARG A 73 -11.89 -1.88 -1.49
C ARG A 73 -10.96 -2.98 -1.00
N GLU A 74 -10.21 -3.59 -1.91
CA GLU A 74 -9.33 -4.72 -1.60
C GLU A 74 -8.13 -4.30 -0.75
N TRP A 75 -7.49 -3.18 -1.09
CA TRP A 75 -6.34 -2.68 -0.35
C TRP A 75 -6.71 -2.32 1.09
N PHE A 76 -7.82 -1.59 1.30
CA PHE A 76 -8.22 -1.19 2.64
C PHE A 76 -8.92 -2.30 3.44
N ARG A 77 -9.43 -3.34 2.78
CA ARG A 77 -9.79 -4.61 3.45
C ARG A 77 -8.55 -5.26 4.05
N PHE A 78 -7.51 -5.44 3.23
CA PHE A 78 -6.25 -6.01 3.68
C PHE A 78 -5.61 -5.16 4.79
N ASP A 79 -5.53 -3.84 4.62
CA ASP A 79 -4.96 -2.92 5.62
C ASP A 79 -5.73 -2.96 6.95
N LEU A 80 -7.08 -2.97 6.91
CA LEU A 80 -7.91 -3.12 8.11
C LEU A 80 -7.61 -4.44 8.83
N ASN A 81 -7.61 -5.54 8.09
CA ASN A 81 -7.39 -6.88 8.63
C ASN A 81 -5.99 -7.02 9.24
N MET A 82 -4.97 -6.50 8.54
CA MET A 82 -3.59 -6.46 9.01
C MET A 82 -3.46 -5.66 10.30
N ARG A 83 -4.06 -4.46 10.38
CA ARG A 83 -4.03 -3.64 11.60
C ARG A 83 -4.73 -4.30 12.76
N ASN A 84 -5.89 -4.89 12.51
CA ASN A 84 -6.64 -5.61 13.53
C ASN A 84 -5.86 -6.83 14.02
N ALA A 85 -5.11 -7.54 13.16
CA ALA A 85 -4.21 -8.62 13.58
C ALA A 85 -3.06 -8.09 14.46
N LYS A 86 -2.42 -6.97 14.10
CA LYS A 86 -1.40 -6.31 14.95
C LYS A 86 -1.96 -5.95 16.33
N VAL A 87 -3.18 -5.40 16.38
CA VAL A 87 -3.85 -5.04 17.65
C VAL A 87 -4.15 -6.28 18.49
N ARG A 88 -4.72 -7.35 17.89
CA ARG A 88 -4.97 -8.62 18.57
C ARG A 88 -3.69 -9.20 19.16
N TYR A 89 -2.61 -9.22 18.39
CA TYR A 89 -1.30 -9.68 18.83
C TYR A 89 -0.79 -8.84 20.02
N LEU A 90 -0.82 -7.52 19.92
CA LEU A 90 -0.38 -6.63 21.00
C LEU A 90 -1.20 -6.83 22.29
N ASN A 91 -2.52 -6.98 22.16
CA ASN A 91 -3.39 -7.28 23.31
C ASN A 91 -3.00 -8.60 23.98
N ALA A 92 -2.74 -9.65 23.20
CA ALA A 92 -2.30 -10.93 23.74
C ALA A 92 -0.98 -10.79 24.52
N GLN A 93 0.00 -10.07 23.97
CA GLN A 93 1.31 -9.85 24.61
C GLN A 93 1.20 -9.12 25.96
N ILE A 94 0.22 -8.23 26.11
CA ILE A 94 0.01 -7.45 27.35
C ILE A 94 -1.14 -7.97 28.22
N GLY A 95 -1.68 -9.16 27.93
CA GLY A 95 -2.72 -9.81 28.74
C GLY A 95 -4.10 -9.15 28.71
N ARG A 96 -4.46 -8.47 27.61
CA ARG A 96 -5.78 -7.87 27.38
C ARG A 96 -6.68 -8.78 26.53
N PRO A 97 -8.02 -8.60 26.59
CA PRO A 97 -8.92 -9.29 25.67
C PRO A 97 -8.55 -9.03 24.21
N LEU A 98 -8.54 -10.07 23.37
CA LEU A 98 -8.06 -9.97 21.99
C LEU A 98 -8.81 -8.92 21.17
N GLY A 99 -10.14 -8.85 21.32
CA GLY A 99 -11.00 -7.91 20.60
C GLY A 99 -10.96 -6.47 21.11
N LYS A 100 -10.20 -6.17 22.17
CA LYS A 100 -10.11 -4.82 22.69
C LYS A 100 -9.38 -3.90 21.69
N ASP A 101 -9.83 -2.67 21.51
CA ASP A 101 -9.20 -1.67 20.62
C ASP A 101 -9.14 -2.08 19.11
N VAL A 102 -9.71 -3.23 18.74
CA VAL A 102 -9.88 -3.66 17.35
C VAL A 102 -10.91 -2.76 16.68
N LEU A 103 -10.66 -2.38 15.43
CA LEU A 103 -11.63 -1.61 14.64
C LEU A 103 -12.72 -2.55 14.14
N ASP A 104 -13.87 -2.53 14.81
CA ASP A 104 -15.10 -3.15 14.34
C ASP A 104 -15.92 -2.13 13.54
N ILE A 105 -15.94 -2.32 12.22
CA ILE A 105 -16.63 -1.43 11.29
C ILE A 105 -18.16 -1.53 11.37
N ASN A 106 -18.67 -2.57 12.04
CA ASN A 106 -20.10 -2.85 12.21
C ASN A 106 -20.55 -2.65 13.67
N ALA A 107 -19.73 -2.02 14.51
CA ALA A 107 -20.08 -1.74 15.90
C ALA A 107 -21.25 -0.75 16.07
N ASP A 108 -21.49 0.09 15.07
CA ASP A 108 -22.63 0.99 15.03
C ASP A 108 -23.83 0.27 14.39
N GLU A 109 -24.78 -0.16 15.23
CA GLU A 109 -25.97 -0.91 14.83
C GLU A 109 -26.95 -0.09 13.97
N ASP A 110 -26.86 1.24 13.99
CA ASP A 110 -27.70 2.13 13.17
C ASP A 110 -27.23 2.20 11.71
N LEU A 111 -26.01 1.70 11.43
CA LEU A 111 -25.44 1.69 10.08
C LEU A 111 -25.60 0.31 9.41
N PRO A 112 -25.78 0.26 8.07
CA PRO A 112 -25.85 -1.01 7.36
C PRO A 112 -24.59 -1.85 7.57
N ALA A 113 -24.75 -3.15 7.83
CA ALA A 113 -23.61 -4.06 7.95
C ALA A 113 -22.81 -4.11 6.63
N ILE A 114 -21.48 -4.03 6.73
CA ILE A 114 -20.55 -4.18 5.61
C ILE A 114 -19.81 -5.50 5.79
N GLU A 115 -19.78 -6.29 4.71
CA GLU A 115 -18.98 -7.50 4.65
C GLU A 115 -17.49 -7.15 4.47
N VAL A 116 -16.69 -7.40 5.51
CA VAL A 116 -15.24 -7.18 5.46
C VAL A 116 -14.56 -8.24 4.59
N GLY A 117 -15.07 -9.47 4.53
CA GLY A 117 -14.38 -10.60 3.90
C GLY A 117 -13.32 -11.23 4.80
N GLU A 118 -12.83 -12.41 4.42
CA GLU A 118 -11.81 -13.15 5.16
C GLU A 118 -10.43 -12.49 5.07
N PHE A 119 -9.57 -12.75 6.06
CA PHE A 119 -8.17 -12.34 6.02
C PHE A 119 -7.31 -13.54 5.61
N GLU A 120 -7.14 -13.71 4.30
CA GLU A 120 -6.43 -14.85 3.70
C GLU A 120 -4.99 -14.97 4.21
N GLU A 121 -4.36 -13.84 4.54
CA GLU A 121 -2.98 -13.75 5.01
C GLU A 121 -2.83 -13.87 6.53
N GLU A 122 -3.90 -14.12 7.29
CA GLU A 122 -3.90 -14.11 8.76
C GLU A 122 -2.81 -15.00 9.35
N ALA A 123 -2.73 -16.26 8.91
CA ALA A 123 -1.72 -17.20 9.41
C ALA A 123 -0.28 -16.74 9.14
N ARG A 124 -0.04 -16.04 8.02
CA ARG A 124 1.28 -15.50 7.67
C ARG A 124 1.59 -14.27 8.52
N ALA A 125 0.62 -13.37 8.70
CA ALA A 125 0.74 -12.21 9.56
C ALA A 125 1.04 -12.61 11.02
N ASP A 126 0.33 -13.59 11.56
CA ASP A 126 0.54 -14.12 12.91
C ASP A 126 1.93 -14.73 13.07
N ALA A 127 2.40 -15.49 12.07
CA ALA A 127 3.75 -16.06 12.08
C ALA A 127 4.83 -14.98 12.08
N ILE A 128 4.66 -13.92 11.28
CA ILE A 128 5.58 -12.77 11.27
C ILE A 128 5.59 -12.08 12.65
N LEU A 129 4.41 -11.80 13.20
CA LEU A 129 4.26 -11.11 14.49
C LEU A 129 4.85 -11.91 15.66
N ALA A 130 4.82 -13.24 15.59
CA ALA A 130 5.40 -14.12 16.60
C ALA A 130 6.94 -14.16 16.61
N GLY A 131 7.63 -13.71 15.54
CA GLY A 131 9.10 -13.69 15.49
C GLY A 131 9.73 -12.79 16.55
N ASP A 132 11.01 -12.95 16.90
CA ASP A 132 11.56 -12.26 18.09
C ASP A 132 12.06 -10.82 17.86
N ASP A 133 12.42 -10.48 16.63
CA ASP A 133 13.01 -9.17 16.30
C ASP A 133 11.94 -8.16 15.83
N LEU A 134 11.89 -6.99 16.46
CA LEU A 134 10.94 -5.93 16.12
C LEU A 134 11.12 -5.42 14.69
N LEU A 135 12.37 -5.27 14.25
CA LEU A 135 12.66 -4.78 12.90
C LEU A 135 12.25 -5.82 11.86
N GLY A 136 12.55 -7.09 12.12
CA GLY A 136 12.13 -8.23 11.33
C GLY A 136 10.62 -8.36 11.22
N ARG A 137 9.86 -8.13 12.30
CA ARG A 137 8.39 -8.07 12.26
C ARG A 137 7.91 -6.97 11.32
N GLU A 138 8.41 -5.74 11.50
CA GLU A 138 7.98 -4.60 10.66
C GLU A 138 8.33 -4.83 9.19
N ARG A 139 9.52 -5.38 8.90
CA ARG A 139 9.94 -5.72 7.53
C ARG A 139 9.07 -6.84 6.95
N GLY A 140 8.81 -7.90 7.70
CA GLY A 140 7.98 -9.01 7.22
C GLY A 140 6.54 -8.60 6.93
N LEU A 141 5.98 -7.68 7.73
CA LEU A 141 4.66 -7.12 7.46
C LEU A 141 4.65 -6.25 6.21
N ASP A 142 5.71 -5.47 5.96
CA ASP A 142 5.84 -4.71 4.71
C ASP A 142 6.01 -5.62 3.50
N ASP A 143 6.74 -6.74 3.62
CA ASP A 143 6.85 -7.72 2.55
C ASP A 143 5.49 -8.35 2.25
N LEU A 144 4.68 -8.64 3.27
CA LEU A 144 3.32 -9.13 3.08
C LEU A 144 2.41 -8.09 2.42
N CYS A 145 2.53 -6.81 2.79
CA CYS A 145 1.88 -5.69 2.08
C CYS A 145 2.31 -5.64 0.60
N TRP A 146 3.60 -5.81 0.35
CA TRP A 146 4.18 -5.74 -0.99
C TRP A 146 3.66 -6.87 -1.89
N GLU A 147 3.66 -8.10 -1.39
CA GLU A 147 3.11 -9.26 -2.08
C GLU A 147 1.62 -9.07 -2.38
N LYS A 148 0.84 -8.52 -1.44
CA LYS A 148 -0.57 -8.23 -1.70
C LYS A 148 -0.76 -7.22 -2.82
N LEU A 149 0.06 -6.18 -2.86
CA LEU A 149 0.03 -5.20 -3.94
C LEU A 149 0.41 -5.82 -5.29
N ASP A 150 1.36 -6.77 -5.31
CA ASP A 150 1.71 -7.53 -6.51
C ASP A 150 0.56 -8.40 -7.01
N GLU A 151 -0.12 -9.11 -6.11
CA GLU A 151 -1.31 -9.91 -6.45
C GLU A 151 -2.42 -9.04 -7.05
N MET A 152 -2.69 -7.89 -6.42
CA MET A 152 -3.74 -6.96 -6.84
C MET A 152 -3.46 -6.29 -8.18
N THR A 153 -2.19 -6.15 -8.57
CA THR A 153 -1.76 -5.44 -9.79
C THR A 153 -1.15 -6.37 -10.85
N CYS A 154 -1.20 -7.69 -10.65
CA CYS A 154 -0.51 -8.69 -11.46
C CYS A 154 -0.81 -8.62 -12.97
N PHE A 155 -2.00 -8.16 -13.36
CA PHE A 155 -2.43 -8.05 -14.77
C PHE A 155 -2.53 -6.60 -15.27
N ASP A 156 -2.13 -5.63 -14.46
CA ASP A 156 -2.40 -4.22 -14.67
C ASP A 156 -1.10 -3.53 -15.12
N TRP A 157 -0.83 -3.60 -16.42
CA TRP A 157 0.46 -3.13 -16.96
C TRP A 157 0.45 -1.63 -17.28
N PHE A 158 -0.72 -1.03 -17.55
CA PHE A 158 -0.87 0.37 -17.98
C PHE A 158 -2.21 0.99 -17.59
N ASP A 159 -2.62 0.85 -16.33
CA ASP A 159 -3.84 1.49 -15.82
C ASP A 159 -3.60 2.21 -14.48
N ILE A 160 -4.69 2.72 -13.91
CA ILE A 160 -4.65 3.40 -12.62
C ILE A 160 -4.31 2.46 -11.47
N GLU A 161 -4.63 1.17 -11.54
CA GLU A 161 -4.35 0.21 -10.46
C GLU A 161 -2.85 -0.04 -10.33
N ALA A 162 -2.13 -0.10 -11.45
CA ALA A 162 -0.66 -0.11 -11.48
C ALA A 162 -0.05 1.11 -10.76
N ILE A 163 -0.60 2.30 -11.02
CA ILE A 163 -0.15 3.56 -10.40
C ILE A 163 -0.46 3.56 -8.90
N LEU A 164 -1.65 3.11 -8.50
CA LEU A 164 -2.01 3.02 -7.08
C LEU A 164 -1.11 2.01 -6.34
N GLY A 165 -0.84 0.85 -6.94
CA GLY A 165 0.11 -0.13 -6.41
C GLY A 165 1.51 0.44 -6.22
N PHE A 166 2.01 1.16 -7.22
CA PHE A 166 3.28 1.89 -7.12
C PHE A 166 3.26 2.90 -5.96
N ILE A 167 2.21 3.72 -5.84
CA ILE A 167 2.09 4.72 -4.78
C ILE A 167 2.08 4.05 -3.40
N CYS A 168 1.36 2.93 -3.21
CA CYS A 168 1.38 2.18 -1.96
C CYS A 168 2.79 1.70 -1.59
N LYS A 169 3.53 1.13 -2.54
CA LYS A 169 4.93 0.71 -2.33
C LYS A 169 5.85 1.90 -2.05
N LEU A 170 5.63 3.02 -2.74
CA LEU A 170 6.37 4.26 -2.49
C LEU A 170 6.15 4.78 -1.06
N GLN A 171 4.93 4.67 -0.52
CA GLN A 171 4.65 5.02 0.88
C GLN A 171 5.42 4.12 1.87
N ILE A 172 5.56 2.82 1.57
CA ILE A 172 6.41 1.91 2.35
C ILE A 172 7.86 2.40 2.31
N CYS A 173 8.42 2.67 1.13
CA CYS A 173 9.78 3.20 1.01
C CYS A 173 9.95 4.52 1.78
N ALA A 174 9.02 5.46 1.65
CA ALA A 174 9.04 6.75 2.33
C ALA A 174 9.04 6.61 3.86
N ARG A 175 8.27 5.65 4.40
CA ARG A 175 8.28 5.32 5.82
C ARG A 175 9.67 4.87 6.28
N TRP A 176 10.32 4.01 5.51
CA TRP A 176 11.67 3.56 5.83
C TRP A 176 12.71 4.65 5.69
N PHE A 177 12.62 5.53 4.70
CA PHE A 177 13.51 6.70 4.61
C PHE A 177 13.47 7.58 5.85
N ARG A 178 12.29 7.77 6.46
CA ARG A 178 12.14 8.54 7.71
C ARG A 178 12.73 7.85 8.92
N LEU A 179 12.83 6.52 8.91
CA LEU A 179 13.38 5.71 10.00
C LEU A 179 14.90 5.50 9.85
N ASP A 180 15.32 5.07 8.68
CA ASP A 180 16.71 4.82 8.30
C ASP A 180 16.87 5.01 6.77
N GLU A 181 17.65 6.01 6.39
CA GLU A 181 17.83 6.41 5.00
C GLU A 181 18.46 5.28 4.15
N GLN A 182 19.34 4.46 4.73
CA GLN A 182 19.94 3.34 4.01
C GLN A 182 18.89 2.28 3.65
N SER A 183 18.09 1.84 4.63
CA SER A 183 16.99 0.90 4.43
C SER A 183 15.96 1.42 3.43
N GLY A 184 15.62 2.71 3.51
CA GLY A 184 14.75 3.37 2.54
C GLY A 184 15.29 3.29 1.11
N ARG A 185 16.59 3.55 0.92
CA ARG A 185 17.25 3.43 -0.40
C ARG A 185 17.21 2.00 -0.94
N GLU A 186 17.44 1.00 -0.10
CA GLU A 186 17.41 -0.42 -0.53
C GLU A 186 16.02 -0.83 -1.01
N MET A 187 14.96 -0.47 -0.26
CA MET A 187 13.58 -0.72 -0.67
C MET A 187 13.19 0.03 -1.93
N PHE A 188 13.63 1.28 -2.07
CA PHE A 188 13.36 2.05 -3.26
C PHE A 188 14.06 1.47 -4.50
N ARG A 189 15.28 0.95 -4.37
CA ARG A 189 15.94 0.23 -5.47
C ARG A 189 15.14 -0.99 -5.89
N ARG A 190 14.64 -1.79 -4.93
CA ARG A 190 13.73 -2.91 -5.23
C ARG A 190 12.50 -2.45 -6.01
N LEU A 191 11.85 -1.36 -5.57
CA LEU A 191 10.69 -0.79 -6.26
C LEU A 191 11.01 -0.45 -7.73
N VAL A 192 12.12 0.24 -7.97
CA VAL A 192 12.56 0.63 -9.32
C VAL A 192 12.94 -0.58 -10.17
N ASP A 193 13.61 -1.57 -9.60
CA ASP A 193 14.01 -2.78 -10.32
C ASP A 193 12.80 -3.65 -10.73
N GLU A 194 11.78 -3.75 -9.89
CA GLU A 194 10.52 -4.42 -10.22
C GLU A 194 9.83 -3.75 -11.41
N ILE A 195 9.67 -2.42 -11.35
CA ILE A 195 9.10 -1.62 -12.45
C ILE A 195 9.88 -1.85 -13.75
N ARG A 196 11.22 -1.84 -13.68
CA ARG A 196 12.08 -2.11 -14.85
C ARG A 196 11.97 -3.54 -15.36
N GLY A 197 11.87 -4.52 -14.47
CA GLY A 197 11.71 -5.93 -14.80
C GLY A 197 10.42 -6.19 -15.55
N THR A 198 9.33 -5.61 -15.06
CA THR A 198 8.00 -5.54 -15.68
C THR A 198 8.10 -4.99 -17.12
N PHE A 199 8.94 -3.97 -17.38
CA PHE A 199 9.12 -3.41 -18.73
C PHE A 199 10.06 -4.17 -19.66
N LYS A 200 11.07 -4.90 -19.14
CA LYS A 200 11.98 -5.69 -19.99
C LYS A 200 11.31 -6.88 -20.68
N GLY A 201 10.14 -7.32 -20.20
CA GLY A 201 9.33 -8.37 -20.83
C GLY A 201 8.59 -7.95 -22.10
N VAL A 202 8.53 -6.65 -22.42
CA VAL A 202 7.83 -6.13 -23.60
C VAL A 202 8.81 -6.06 -24.78
N ASN A 203 9.04 -7.19 -25.43
CA ASN A 203 9.64 -7.19 -26.76
C ASN A 203 8.60 -6.68 -27.76
N TYR A 204 8.76 -5.43 -28.20
CA TYR A 204 8.05 -4.91 -29.37
C TYR A 204 8.54 -5.67 -30.61
N GLN A 205 7.83 -6.74 -30.99
CA GLN A 205 7.85 -7.17 -32.38
C GLN A 205 6.95 -6.21 -33.14
N GLY A 206 7.58 -5.40 -34.00
CA GLY A 206 6.91 -4.39 -34.83
C GLY A 206 6.07 -4.98 -35.96
#